data_AF-A0A4Y3TMZ3-F1
#
_entry.id   AF-A0A4Y3TMZ3-F1
#
_cell.length_a   1.000
_cell.length_b   1.000
_cell.length_c   1.000
_cell.angle_alpha   90.00
_cell.angle_beta   90.00
_cell.angle_gamma   90.00
#
_symmetry.space_group_name_H-M   'P 1'
#
loop_
_entity.id
_entity.type
_entity.pdbx_description
1 polymer ?
#
loop_
_entity_poly.entity_id
_entity_poly.type
_entity_poly.pdbx_seq_one_letter_code
_entity_poly.pdbx_strand_id
1 'polypeptide(L)'
;MLEESAIYSQELHRISASVMFLMLIFFALVAILIAICTTPYVARTTALAIVRIFLAVLAFVLSSDVLGAWQAHLSAARDIEKIRLRLMTADRAGYPMSDVLLAMTDYNAAIEGAPEIVPYVYQARRQQLDQRWRDYQNDRTNDRANRQ
;
A
#
# COMPACT_ATOMS: atom_id res chain seq x y z
N MET A 1 2.76 6.48 -20.87
CA MET A 1 1.88 7.19 -19.93
C MET A 1 1.15 6.22 -19.01
N LEU A 2 0.34 5.27 -19.51
CA LEU A 2 -0.35 4.30 -18.64
C LEU A 2 0.60 3.45 -17.77
N GLU A 3 1.71 2.95 -18.35
CA GLU A 3 2.71 2.17 -17.60
C GLU A 3 3.40 2.96 -16.49
N GLU A 4 3.69 4.23 -16.75
CA GLU A 4 4.29 5.14 -15.77
C GLU A 4 3.33 5.36 -14.60
N SER A 5 2.08 5.72 -14.90
CA SER A 5 1.02 5.86 -13.90
C SER A 5 0.82 4.57 -13.09
N ALA A 6 0.87 3.40 -13.73
CA ALA A 6 0.78 2.11 -13.05
C ALA A 6 1.96 1.85 -12.10
N ILE A 7 3.20 2.09 -12.52
CA ILE A 7 4.40 1.90 -11.69
C ILE A 7 4.38 2.82 -10.46
N TYR A 8 4.04 4.08 -10.67
CA TYR A 8 3.95 5.05 -9.58
C TYR A 8 2.84 4.67 -8.59
N SER A 9 1.65 4.35 -9.09
CA SER A 9 0.51 3.96 -8.24
C SER A 9 0.80 2.69 -7.44
N GLN A 10 1.36 1.65 -8.08
CA GLN A 10 1.73 0.40 -7.42
C GLN A 10 2.66 0.64 -6.23
N GLU A 11 3.75 1.39 -6.43
CA GLU A 11 4.74 1.64 -5.39
C GLU A 11 4.22 2.56 -4.30
N LEU A 12 3.36 3.53 -4.64
CA LEU A 12 2.68 4.38 -3.65
C LEU A 12 1.77 3.57 -2.74
N HIS A 13 0.95 2.65 -3.27
CA HIS A 13 0.10 1.80 -2.42
C HIS A 13 0.94 0.82 -1.59
N ARG A 14 2.05 0.29 -2.13
CA ARG A 14 2.93 -0.62 -1.38
C ARG A 14 3.62 0.08 -0.20
N ILE A 15 4.11 1.30 -0.42
CA ILE A 15 4.72 2.11 0.64
C ILE A 15 3.66 2.55 1.66
N SER A 16 2.48 2.98 1.19
CA SER A 16 1.34 3.32 2.06
C SER A 16 0.93 2.16 2.96
N ALA A 17 0.90 0.93 2.42
CA ALA A 17 0.66 -0.28 3.19
C ALA A 17 1.72 -0.49 4.30
N SER A 18 3.01 -0.32 3.98
CA SER A 18 4.08 -0.42 4.98
C SER A 18 3.97 0.66 6.08
N VAL A 19 3.58 1.88 5.72
CA VAL A 19 3.36 2.97 6.67
C VAL A 19 2.18 2.66 7.60
N MET A 20 1.06 2.16 7.07
CA MET A 20 -0.07 1.71 7.90
C MET A 20 0.30 0.57 8.85
N PHE A 21 1.12 -0.38 8.38
CA PHE A 21 1.59 -1.49 9.21
C PHE A 21 2.54 -1.02 10.33
N LEU A 22 3.43 -0.08 10.05
CA LEU A 22 4.31 0.52 11.06
C LEU A 22 3.48 1.26 12.13
N MET A 23 2.48 2.02 11.70
CA MET A 23 1.55 2.72 12.59
C MET A 23 0.81 1.72 13.50
N LEU A 24 0.38 0.59 12.95
CA LEU A 24 -0.26 -0.48 13.72
C LEU A 24 0.66 -1.06 14.80
N ILE A 25 1.93 -1.37 14.46
CA ILE A 25 2.91 -1.86 15.44
C ILE A 25 3.15 -0.84 16.55
N PHE A 26 3.28 0.43 16.18
CA PHE A 26 3.50 1.51 17.14
C PHE A 26 2.36 1.59 18.17
N PHE A 27 1.10 1.60 17.73
CA PHE A 27 -0.05 1.62 18.64
C PHE A 27 -0.15 0.36 19.49
N ALA A 28 0.17 -0.81 18.93
CA ALA A 28 0.19 -2.07 19.68
C ALA A 28 1.22 -2.04 20.82
N LEU A 29 2.43 -1.54 20.56
CA LEU A 29 3.46 -1.38 21.59
C LEU A 29 3.04 -0.40 22.69
N VAL A 30 2.43 0.73 22.32
CA VAL A 30 1.91 1.71 23.29
C VAL A 30 0.82 1.09 24.18
N ALA A 31 -0.09 0.31 23.60
CA ALA A 31 -1.13 -0.39 24.36
C ALA A 31 -0.54 -1.40 25.37
N ILE A 32 0.47 -2.17 24.96
CA ILE A 32 1.18 -3.12 25.82
C ILE A 32 1.90 -2.38 26.96
N LEU A 33 2.55 -1.26 26.66
CA LEU A 33 3.28 -0.46 27.63
C LEU A 33 2.34 0.15 28.69
N ILE A 34 1.18 0.65 28.26
CA ILE A 34 0.12 1.13 29.17
C ILE A 34 -0.39 -0.02 30.04
N ALA A 35 -0.58 -1.21 29.49
CA ALA A 35 -1.02 -2.36 30.26
C ALA A 35 0.00 -2.73 31.35
N ILE A 36 1.29 -2.80 31.03
CA ILE A 36 2.35 -3.14 32.00
C ILE A 36 2.48 -2.07 33.09
N CYS A 37 2.48 -0.78 32.72
CA CYS A 37 2.61 0.32 33.67
C CYS A 37 1.44 0.47 34.65
N THR A 38 0.28 -0.12 34.35
CA THR A 38 -0.92 0.02 35.18
C THR A 38 -1.14 -1.14 36.15
N THR A 39 -0.48 -2.27 35.92
CA THR A 39 -0.47 -3.47 36.79
C THR A 39 -0.10 -3.21 38.27
N PRO A 40 0.90 -2.39 38.64
CA PRO A 40 1.27 -2.21 40.05
C PRO A 40 0.29 -1.34 40.86
N TYR A 41 -0.63 -0.61 40.23
CA TYR A 41 -1.53 0.35 40.89
C TYR A 41 -2.91 -0.22 41.27
N VAL A 42 -3.10 -1.54 41.13
CA VAL A 42 -4.42 -2.22 41.19
C VAL A 42 -5.00 -2.37 42.61
N ALA A 43 -4.28 -2.00 43.66
CA ALA A 43 -4.72 -2.24 45.04
C ALA A 43 -5.81 -1.28 45.58
N ARG A 44 -6.13 -0.15 44.93
CA ARG A 44 -7.21 0.75 45.38
C ARG A 44 -7.95 1.42 44.21
N THR A 45 -9.22 1.03 44.03
CA THR A 45 -10.30 1.60 43.15
C THR A 45 -10.60 0.89 41.81
N THR A 46 -11.75 0.21 41.79
CA THR A 46 -12.24 -0.65 40.69
C THR A 46 -12.75 0.10 39.45
N ALA A 47 -13.06 1.40 39.53
CA ALA A 47 -13.54 2.20 38.38
C ALA A 47 -12.44 2.64 37.39
N LEU A 48 -11.20 2.80 37.84
CA LEU A 48 -10.08 3.30 37.03
C LEU A 48 -9.46 2.23 36.12
N ALA A 49 -9.55 0.97 36.51
CA ALA A 49 -9.13 -0.15 35.68
C ALA A 49 -10.13 -0.42 34.54
N ILE A 50 -11.42 -0.19 34.77
CA ILE A 50 -12.50 -0.40 33.79
C ILE A 50 -12.42 0.62 32.63
N VAL A 51 -12.01 1.87 32.87
CA VAL A 51 -11.73 2.89 31.81
C VAL A 51 -10.48 2.58 30.98
N ARG A 52 -9.45 1.97 31.57
CA ARG A 52 -8.19 1.63 30.88
C ARG A 52 -8.33 0.45 29.91
N ILE A 53 -9.18 -0.51 30.25
CA ILE A 53 -9.49 -1.67 29.39
C ILE A 53 -10.42 -1.25 28.23
N PHE A 54 -11.30 -0.27 28.42
CA PHE A 54 -12.16 0.27 27.36
C PHE A 54 -11.39 1.15 26.34
N LEU A 55 -10.41 1.95 26.79
CA LEU A 55 -9.49 2.70 25.91
C LEU A 55 -8.54 1.80 25.09
N ALA A 56 -8.16 0.63 25.62
CA ALA A 56 -7.37 -0.36 24.89
C ALA A 56 -8.20 -1.16 23.88
N VAL A 57 -9.50 -1.39 24.13
CA VAL A 57 -10.44 -1.97 23.17
C VAL A 57 -10.78 -0.98 22.03
N LEU A 58 -10.85 0.33 22.30
CA LEU A 58 -10.83 1.38 21.26
C LEU A 58 -9.52 1.35 20.44
N ALA A 59 -8.40 1.05 21.09
CA ALA A 59 -7.08 0.89 20.48
C ALA A 59 -6.94 -0.35 19.57
N PHE A 60 -7.98 -1.19 19.47
CA PHE A 60 -7.98 -2.34 18.59
C PHE A 60 -9.22 -2.49 17.70
N VAL A 61 -10.37 -1.90 18.02
CA VAL A 61 -11.52 -1.91 17.08
C VAL A 61 -11.22 -1.10 15.80
N LEU A 62 -10.38 -0.07 15.90
CA LEU A 62 -9.69 0.59 14.78
C LEU A 62 -8.68 -0.33 14.04
N SER A 63 -8.29 -1.46 14.61
CA SER A 63 -7.30 -2.38 14.01
C SER A 63 -7.87 -3.15 12.82
N SER A 64 -9.17 -3.46 12.76
CA SER A 64 -9.77 -4.12 11.59
C SER A 64 -9.92 -3.18 10.39
N ASP A 65 -10.21 -1.90 10.64
CA ASP A 65 -10.15 -0.86 9.59
C ASP A 65 -8.71 -0.64 9.12
N VAL A 66 -7.74 -0.64 10.04
CA VAL A 66 -6.33 -0.46 9.69
C VAL A 66 -5.76 -1.70 8.98
N LEU A 67 -6.10 -2.91 9.41
CA LEU A 67 -5.72 -4.16 8.75
C LEU A 67 -6.45 -4.32 7.41
N GLY A 68 -7.73 -3.94 7.35
CA GLY A 68 -8.53 -3.92 6.13
C GLY A 68 -7.98 -2.93 5.11
N ALA A 69 -7.61 -1.73 5.55
CA ALA A 69 -6.93 -0.75 4.71
C ALA A 69 -5.55 -1.23 4.28
N TRP A 70 -4.75 -1.80 5.17
CA TRP A 70 -3.46 -2.42 4.82
C TRP A 70 -3.62 -3.50 3.75
N GLN A 71 -4.59 -4.39 3.92
CA GLN A 71 -4.90 -5.45 2.98
C GLN A 71 -5.46 -4.92 1.65
N ALA A 72 -6.27 -3.86 1.69
CA ALA A 72 -6.80 -3.17 0.51
C ALA A 72 -5.68 -2.49 -0.30
N HIS A 73 -4.74 -1.82 0.36
CA HIS A 73 -3.55 -1.26 -0.29
C HIS A 73 -2.69 -2.36 -0.93
N LEU A 74 -2.51 -3.49 -0.25
CA LEU A 74 -1.79 -4.64 -0.80
C LEU A 74 -2.54 -5.31 -1.96
N SER A 75 -3.88 -5.34 -1.92
CA SER A 75 -4.68 -5.87 -3.04
C SER A 75 -4.56 -4.94 -4.25
N ALA A 76 -4.79 -3.64 -4.07
CA ALA A 76 -4.65 -2.64 -5.12
C ALA A 76 -3.26 -2.68 -5.76
N ALA A 77 -2.20 -2.77 -4.96
CA ALA A 77 -0.83 -2.90 -5.49
C ALA A 77 -0.66 -4.17 -6.35
N ARG A 78 -1.21 -5.31 -5.91
CA ARG A 78 -1.15 -6.58 -6.65
C ARG A 78 -1.98 -6.55 -7.93
N ASP A 79 -3.13 -5.90 -7.91
CA ASP A 79 -4.00 -5.82 -9.07
C ASP A 79 -3.41 -4.89 -10.14
N ILE A 80 -2.82 -3.76 -9.73
CA ILE A 80 -2.04 -2.89 -10.63
C ILE A 80 -0.81 -3.62 -11.19
N GLU A 81 -0.14 -4.45 -10.38
CA GLU A 81 0.99 -5.26 -10.84
C GLU A 81 0.59 -6.27 -11.92
N LYS A 82 -0.54 -6.97 -11.75
CA LYS A 82 -1.07 -7.89 -12.77
C LYS A 82 -1.38 -7.17 -14.08
N ILE A 83 -1.96 -5.97 -14.01
CA ILE A 83 -2.27 -5.16 -15.20
C ILE A 83 -0.98 -4.75 -15.90
N ARG A 84 0.05 -4.33 -15.15
CA ARG A 84 1.36 -4.00 -15.69
C ARG A 84 2.01 -5.22 -16.37
N LEU A 85 1.98 -6.39 -15.75
CA LEU A 85 2.51 -7.63 -16.35
C LEU A 85 1.77 -7.98 -17.66
N ARG A 86 0.44 -7.80 -17.70
CA ARG A 86 -0.35 -7.97 -18.93
C ARG A 86 0.05 -6.97 -20.01
N LEU A 87 0.33 -5.71 -19.65
CA LEU A 87 0.82 -4.71 -20.61
C LEU A 87 2.21 -5.07 -21.15
N MET A 88 3.11 -5.59 -20.30
CA MET A 88 4.42 -6.08 -20.74
C MET A 88 4.31 -7.28 -21.69
N THR A 89 3.32 -8.17 -21.49
CA THR A 89 3.06 -9.25 -22.46
C THR A 89 2.45 -8.73 -23.75
N ALA A 90 1.58 -7.72 -23.70
CA ALA A 90 1.00 -7.08 -24.88
C ALA A 90 2.06 -6.29 -25.68
N ASP A 91 3.07 -5.72 -25.03
CA ASP A 91 4.23 -5.11 -25.70
C ASP A 91 4.99 -6.13 -26.56
N ARG A 92 5.16 -7.36 -26.05
CA ARG A 92 5.79 -8.45 -26.81
C ARG A 92 4.96 -8.86 -28.03
N ALA A 93 3.64 -8.66 -27.98
CA ALA A 93 2.71 -8.93 -29.07
C ALA A 93 2.50 -7.73 -30.02
N GLY A 94 3.24 -6.61 -29.83
CA GLY A 94 3.14 -5.44 -30.70
C GLY A 94 1.97 -4.51 -30.38
N TYR A 95 1.47 -4.51 -29.14
CA TYR A 95 0.38 -3.65 -28.67
C TYR A 95 -0.91 -3.74 -29.49
N PRO A 96 -1.59 -4.89 -29.51
CA PRO A 96 -2.94 -4.96 -30.04
C PRO A 96 -3.83 -3.96 -29.29
N MET A 97 -4.52 -3.10 -30.06
CA MET A 97 -5.33 -2.00 -29.51
C MET A 97 -6.39 -2.47 -28.51
N SER A 98 -6.96 -3.66 -28.74
CA SER A 98 -7.91 -4.31 -27.83
C SER A 98 -7.34 -4.51 -26.42
N ASP A 99 -6.09 -4.95 -26.32
CA ASP A 99 -5.46 -5.31 -25.05
C ASP A 99 -5.04 -4.06 -24.28
N VAL A 100 -4.63 -3.01 -25.01
CA VAL A 100 -4.31 -1.70 -24.41
C VAL A 100 -5.57 -1.05 -23.85
N LEU A 101 -6.69 -1.06 -24.60
CA LEU A 101 -7.97 -0.52 -24.12
C LEU A 101 -8.53 -1.33 -22.94
N LEU A 102 -8.40 -2.65 -22.98
CA LEU A 102 -8.81 -3.52 -21.87
C LEU A 102 -7.97 -3.23 -20.62
N ALA A 103 -6.64 -3.14 -20.76
CA ALA A 103 -5.77 -2.84 -19.63
C ALA A 103 -5.98 -1.42 -19.07
N MET A 104 -6.35 -0.46 -19.92
CA MET A 104 -6.71 0.89 -19.47
C MET A 104 -8.03 0.89 -18.67
N THR A 105 -9.01 0.09 -19.09
CA THR A 105 -10.28 -0.09 -18.38
C THR A 105 -10.04 -0.78 -17.03
N ASP A 106 -9.27 -1.87 -17.02
CA ASP A 106 -8.89 -2.60 -15.81
C ASP A 106 -8.10 -1.71 -14.84
N TYR A 107 -7.21 -0.84 -15.37
CA TYR A 107 -6.44 0.10 -14.57
C TYR A 107 -7.33 1.15 -13.90
N ASN A 108 -8.26 1.76 -14.65
CA ASN A 108 -9.19 2.72 -14.07
C ASN A 108 -10.07 2.08 -12.99
N ALA A 109 -10.59 0.87 -13.23
CA ALA A 109 -11.35 0.13 -12.23
C ALA A 109 -10.52 -0.18 -10.98
N ALA A 110 -9.25 -0.57 -11.14
CA ALA A 110 -8.34 -0.84 -10.03
C ALA A 110 -7.99 0.42 -9.22
N ILE A 111 -7.84 1.58 -9.88
CA ILE A 111 -7.59 2.87 -9.23
C ILE A 111 -8.83 3.36 -8.48
N GLU A 112 -10.01 3.30 -9.11
CA GLU A 112 -11.28 3.73 -8.48
C GLU A 112 -11.64 2.86 -7.27
N GLY A 113 -11.28 1.56 -7.30
CA GLY A 113 -11.45 0.66 -6.17
C GLY A 113 -10.35 0.75 -5.10
N ALA A 114 -9.28 1.53 -5.32
CA ALA A 114 -8.15 1.57 -4.41
C ALA A 114 -8.38 2.54 -3.23
N PRO A 115 -7.89 2.19 -2.02
CA PRO A 115 -7.94 3.09 -0.87
C PRO A 115 -7.04 4.31 -1.07
N GLU A 116 -7.41 5.45 -0.47
CA GLU A 116 -6.66 6.71 -0.61
C GLU A 116 -5.19 6.56 -0.18
N ILE A 117 -4.28 7.12 -0.99
CA ILE A 117 -2.85 7.11 -0.70
C ILE A 117 -2.56 8.01 0.49
N VAL A 118 -1.72 7.53 1.41
CA VAL A 118 -1.31 8.30 2.59
C VAL A 118 -0.67 9.62 2.17
N PRO A 119 -1.09 10.77 2.74
CA PRO A 119 -0.58 12.08 2.33
C PRO A 119 0.94 12.17 2.54
N TYR A 120 1.60 12.99 1.72
CA TYR A 120 3.06 13.24 1.73
C TYR A 120 3.98 12.07 1.30
N VAL A 121 3.46 10.84 1.18
CA VAL A 121 4.27 9.69 0.72
C VAL A 121 4.87 9.94 -0.67
N TYR A 122 4.10 10.53 -1.58
CA TYR A 122 4.57 10.88 -2.92
C TYR A 122 5.75 11.87 -2.89
N GLN A 123 5.62 12.96 -2.14
CA GLN A 123 6.66 14.01 -2.08
C GLN A 123 7.96 13.46 -1.49
N ALA A 124 7.86 12.62 -0.46
CA ALA A 124 9.03 12.00 0.19
C ALA A 124 9.74 10.97 -0.70
N ARG A 125 9.04 10.37 -1.67
CA ARG A 125 9.55 9.24 -2.47
C ARG A 125 9.67 9.52 -3.97
N ARG A 126 9.32 10.74 -4.42
CA ARG A 126 9.39 11.16 -5.82
C ARG A 126 10.71 10.79 -6.50
N GLN A 127 11.84 11.11 -5.86
CA GLN A 127 13.16 10.83 -6.43
C GLN A 127 13.43 9.32 -6.63
N GLN A 128 12.92 8.47 -5.73
CA GLN A 128 13.06 7.01 -5.84
C GLN A 128 12.12 6.43 -6.92
N LEU A 129 10.93 7.01 -7.09
CA LEU A 129 10.00 6.64 -8.17
C LEU A 129 10.55 7.00 -9.54
N ASP A 130 11.09 8.22 -9.68
CA ASP A 130 11.74 8.68 -10.91
C ASP A 130 12.97 7.82 -11.27
N GLN A 131 13.68 7.30 -10.26
CA GLN A 131 14.79 6.38 -10.47
C GLN A 131 14.28 5.02 -10.99
N ARG A 132 13.28 4.43 -10.33
CA ARG A 132 12.68 3.16 -10.75
C ARG A 132 12.05 3.20 -12.14
N TRP A 133 11.43 4.34 -12.49
CA TRP A 133 10.90 4.53 -13.82
C TRP A 133 12.00 4.53 -14.88
N ARG A 134 13.12 5.20 -14.60
CA ARG A 134 14.31 5.18 -15.47
C ARG A 134 14.90 3.78 -15.60
N ASP A 135 15.01 3.04 -14.50
CA ASP A 135 15.50 1.66 -14.52
C ASP A 135 14.60 0.76 -15.38
N TYR A 136 13.28 0.89 -15.22
CA TYR A 136 12.30 0.16 -16.04
C TYR A 136 12.40 0.51 -17.53
N GLN A 137 12.57 1.79 -17.88
CA GLN A 137 12.79 2.18 -19.27
C GLN A 137 14.08 1.57 -19.83
N ASN A 138 15.16 1.60 -19.06
CA ASN A 138 16.45 1.06 -19.46
C ASN A 138 16.37 -0.45 -19.74
N ASP A 139 15.81 -1.21 -18.80
CA ASP A 139 15.58 -2.66 -18.96
C ASP A 139 14.78 -2.97 -20.21
N ARG A 140 13.73 -2.18 -20.46
CA ARG A 140 12.86 -2.33 -21.62
C ARG A 140 13.57 -2.03 -22.95
N THR A 141 14.41 -0.99 -23.02
CA THR A 141 15.24 -0.73 -24.20
C THR A 141 16.24 -1.85 -24.44
N ASN A 142 16.89 -2.38 -23.39
CA ASN A 142 17.81 -3.50 -23.49
C ASN A 142 17.10 -4.76 -24.00
N ASP A 143 15.90 -5.04 -23.48
CA ASP A 143 15.05 -6.16 -23.92
C ASP A 143 14.66 -6.08 -25.40
N ARG A 144 14.48 -4.86 -25.94
CA ARG A 144 14.18 -4.63 -27.35
C ARG A 144 15.43 -4.72 -28.22
N ALA A 145 16.56 -4.21 -27.74
CA ALA A 145 17.84 -4.32 -28.43
C ALA A 145 18.29 -5.78 -28.59
N ASN A 146 18.02 -6.63 -27.60
CA ASN A 146 18.31 -8.08 -27.66
C ASN A 146 17.38 -8.88 -28.58
N ARG A 147 16.30 -8.27 -29.11
CA ARG A 147 15.33 -8.92 -30.00
C ARG A 147 15.48 -8.52 -31.48
N GLN A 148 16.35 -7.54 -31.76
CA GLN A 148 16.75 -7.15 -33.12
C GLN A 148 17.95 -7.98 -33.56
#